data_AF-A0A919V588-F1
#
_entry.id   AF-A0A919V588-F1
#
_cell.length_a   1.000
_cell.length_b   1.000
_cell.length_c   1.000
_cell.angle_alpha   90.00
_cell.angle_beta   90.00
_cell.angle_gamma   90.00
#
_symmetry.space_group_name_H-M   'P 1'
#
loop_
_entity.id
_entity.type
_entity.pdbx_description
1 polymer ?
#
loop_
_entity_poly.entity_id
_entity_poly.type
_entity_poly.pdbx_seq_one_letter_code
_entity_poly.pdbx_strand_id
1 'polypeptide(L)'
;MGIDGTTPATREVAGPRVLVWCAVNALNTTVHHLYGAEIYHTPGRHHAVILAGALLAVITVGLELARFGDGGVARAGRWVYHLGALGGFVLAFGAFEGLYTHVIRPLLDGGYPPGEPFDPLFQATGVLHIVPAAVLAVILARLLRKHGKAA
;
A
#
# COMPACT_ATOMS: atom_id res chain seq x y z
N MET A 1 18.87 37.30 14.95
CA MET A 1 17.71 36.61 15.56
C MET A 1 16.57 36.74 14.55
N GLY A 2 16.50 35.83 13.58
CA GLY A 2 15.68 36.00 12.38
C GLY A 2 14.74 34.81 12.16
N ILE A 3 13.46 35.07 12.35
CA ILE A 3 12.28 34.49 11.69
C ILE A 3 12.32 32.99 11.35
N ASP A 4 12.06 32.13 12.35
CA ASP A 4 11.57 30.77 12.09
C ASP A 4 10.03 30.80 12.00
N GLY A 5 9.54 31.31 10.86
CA GLY A 5 8.12 31.35 10.51
C GLY A 5 7.55 30.00 10.05
N THR A 6 8.19 28.88 10.39
CA THR A 6 7.64 27.55 10.09
C THR A 6 6.63 27.18 11.16
N THR A 7 5.38 27.59 10.93
CA THR A 7 4.22 27.16 11.72
C THR A 7 4.25 25.64 11.98
N PRO A 8 4.00 25.17 13.21
CA PRO A 8 4.04 23.75 13.61
C PRO A 8 3.18 22.79 12.78
N ALA A 9 2.24 23.32 11.99
CA ALA A 9 1.31 22.57 11.16
C ALA A 9 1.99 21.69 10.08
N THR A 10 3.23 21.98 9.67
CA THR A 10 3.92 21.21 8.63
C THR A 10 4.42 19.84 9.09
N ARG A 11 4.53 19.59 10.40
CA ARG A 11 5.00 18.29 10.95
C ARG A 11 3.91 17.22 11.06
N GLU A 12 2.62 17.55 11.01
CA GLU A 12 1.53 16.57 11.22
C GLU A 12 1.20 15.74 9.97
N VAL A 13 1.81 16.05 8.83
CA VAL A 13 1.25 15.71 7.51
C VAL A 13 1.50 14.26 7.06
N ALA A 14 2.46 13.55 7.65
CA ALA A 14 2.81 12.19 7.22
C ALA A 14 3.16 11.30 8.43
N GLY A 15 2.10 10.79 9.06
CA GLY A 15 2.24 9.92 10.22
C GLY A 15 2.86 8.56 9.84
N PRO A 16 3.82 8.03 10.62
CA PRO A 16 4.49 6.74 10.34
C PRO A 16 3.51 5.56 10.19
N ARG A 17 2.27 5.71 10.68
CA ARG A 17 1.20 4.71 10.57
C ARG A 17 0.90 4.29 9.13
N VAL A 18 0.87 5.21 8.15
CA VAL A 18 0.63 4.82 6.75
C VAL A 18 1.80 3.95 6.26
N LEU A 19 3.04 4.34 6.56
CA LEU A 19 4.21 3.55 6.16
C LEU A 19 4.20 2.15 6.79
N VAL A 20 3.86 2.04 8.07
CA VAL A 20 3.74 0.74 8.76
C VAL A 20 2.72 -0.16 8.07
N TRP A 21 1.54 0.34 7.74
CA TRP A 21 0.52 -0.49 7.09
C TRP A 21 0.85 -0.81 5.62
N CYS A 22 1.57 0.08 4.91
CA CYS A 22 2.17 -0.26 3.62
C CYS A 22 3.18 -1.40 3.76
N ALA A 23 4.04 -1.35 4.79
CA ALA A 23 5.03 -2.41 5.05
C ALA A 23 4.38 -3.74 5.43
N VAL A 24 3.31 -3.73 6.23
CA VAL A 24 2.51 -4.93 6.53
C VAL A 24 1.95 -5.53 5.25
N ASN A 25 1.41 -4.70 4.36
CA ASN A 25 0.85 -5.20 3.10
C ASN A 25 1.95 -5.72 2.16
N ALA A 26 3.11 -5.06 2.08
CA ALA A 26 4.27 -5.53 1.32
C ALA A 26 4.82 -6.86 1.83
N LEU A 27 4.82 -7.07 3.15
CA LEU A 27 5.19 -8.35 3.75
C LEU A 27 4.19 -9.43 3.36
N ASN A 28 2.89 -9.13 3.42
CA ASN A 28 1.87 -10.06 2.93
C ASN A 28 2.05 -10.38 1.44
N THR A 29 2.35 -9.38 0.59
CA THR A 29 2.67 -9.59 -0.83
C THR A 29 3.84 -10.53 -0.99
N THR A 30 4.89 -10.36 -0.17
CA THR A 30 6.06 -11.23 -0.21
C THR A 30 5.69 -12.67 0.10
N VAL A 31 5.00 -12.91 1.21
CA VAL A 31 4.56 -14.25 1.61
C VAL A 31 3.66 -14.86 0.53
N HIS A 32 2.64 -14.13 0.10
CA HIS A 32 1.65 -14.58 -0.86
C HIS A 32 2.26 -14.99 -2.21
N HIS A 33 3.09 -14.11 -2.79
CA HIS A 33 3.64 -14.36 -4.12
C HIS A 33 4.84 -15.30 -4.12
N LEU A 34 5.68 -15.33 -3.08
CA LEU A 34 6.73 -16.34 -2.98
C LEU A 34 6.14 -17.73 -2.78
N TYR A 35 5.17 -17.86 -1.86
CA TYR A 35 4.49 -19.12 -1.63
C TYR A 35 3.75 -19.59 -2.88
N GLY A 36 2.97 -18.69 -3.51
CA GLY A 36 2.28 -18.97 -4.77
C GLY A 36 3.21 -19.34 -5.92
N ALA A 37 4.39 -18.70 -6.02
CA ALA A 37 5.38 -19.04 -7.04
C ALA A 37 5.85 -20.49 -6.92
N GLU A 38 6.08 -20.95 -5.69
CA GLU A 38 6.54 -22.31 -5.40
C GLU A 38 5.44 -23.33 -5.69
N ILE A 39 4.26 -23.18 -5.09
CA ILE A 39 3.19 -24.21 -5.16
C ILE A 39 2.57 -24.35 -6.55
N TYR A 40 2.53 -23.27 -7.34
CA TYR A 40 1.95 -23.28 -8.68
C TYR A 40 3.03 -23.30 -9.78
N HIS A 41 4.31 -23.39 -9.42
CA HIS A 41 5.43 -23.34 -10.36
C HIS A 41 5.38 -22.13 -11.31
N THR A 42 4.98 -20.97 -10.79
CA THR A 42 4.86 -19.72 -11.55
C THR A 42 5.90 -18.70 -11.07
N PRO A 43 7.16 -18.78 -11.53
CA PRO A 43 8.23 -17.89 -11.08
C PRO A 43 7.95 -16.41 -11.40
N GLY A 44 7.06 -16.15 -12.36
CA GLY A 44 6.59 -14.79 -12.68
C GLY A 44 5.97 -14.05 -11.49
N ARG A 45 5.48 -14.74 -10.45
CA ARG A 45 4.92 -14.08 -9.26
C ARG A 45 5.97 -13.32 -8.44
N HIS A 46 7.27 -13.64 -8.58
CA HIS A 46 8.34 -12.91 -7.91
C HIS A 46 8.40 -11.41 -8.29
N HIS A 47 7.89 -11.03 -9.47
CA HIS A 47 7.84 -9.62 -9.88
C HIS A 47 7.00 -8.78 -8.92
N ALA A 48 5.91 -9.32 -8.37
CA ALA A 48 5.07 -8.60 -7.42
C ALA A 48 5.80 -8.29 -6.11
N VAL A 49 6.69 -9.19 -5.67
CA VAL A 49 7.54 -8.99 -4.49
C VAL A 49 8.50 -7.82 -4.71
N ILE A 50 9.18 -7.81 -5.86
CA ILE A 50 10.12 -6.74 -6.25
C ILE A 50 9.37 -5.40 -6.35
N LEU A 51 8.20 -5.41 -7.00
CA LEU A 51 7.38 -4.21 -7.16
C LEU A 51 6.89 -3.67 -5.81
N ALA A 52 6.42 -4.52 -4.90
CA ALA A 52 6.01 -4.10 -3.56
C ALA A 52 7.17 -3.51 -2.76
N GLY A 53 8.36 -4.13 -2.81
CA GLY A 53 9.56 -3.61 -2.17
C GLY A 53 9.99 -2.25 -2.74
N ALA A 54 10.04 -2.13 -4.05
CA ALA A 54 10.39 -0.88 -4.74
C ALA A 54 9.38 0.24 -4.43
N LEU A 55 8.09 -0.08 -4.46
CA LEU A 55 7.03 0.85 -4.09
C LEU A 55 7.15 1.31 -2.63
N LEU A 56 7.41 0.39 -1.70
CA LEU A 56 7.61 0.74 -0.29
C LEU A 56 8.81 1.67 -0.10
N ALA A 57 9.91 1.42 -0.83
CA ALA A 57 11.07 2.30 -0.84
C ALA A 57 10.71 3.71 -1.37
N VAL A 58 9.99 3.81 -2.48
CA VAL A 58 9.53 5.09 -3.04
C VAL A 58 8.62 5.84 -2.06
N ILE A 59 7.69 5.17 -1.40
CA ILE A 59 6.83 5.77 -0.37
C ILE A 59 7.68 6.26 0.81
N THR A 60 8.68 5.50 1.23
CA THR A 60 9.60 5.89 2.30
C THR A 60 10.38 7.15 1.92
N VAL A 61 10.94 7.21 0.71
CA VAL A 61 11.61 8.41 0.19
C VAL A 61 10.63 9.59 0.15
N GLY A 62 9.40 9.38 -0.31
CA GLY A 62 8.35 10.41 -0.30
C GLY A 62 8.07 10.96 1.10
N LEU A 63 8.02 10.10 2.11
CA LEU A 63 7.86 10.49 3.52
C LEU A 63 9.03 11.36 4.00
N GLU A 64 10.26 10.96 3.70
CA GLU A 64 11.45 11.68 4.14
C GLU A 64 11.56 13.04 3.43
N LEU A 65 11.28 13.09 2.12
CA LEU A 65 11.18 14.36 1.38
C LEU A 65 10.08 15.26 1.93
N ALA A 66 8.94 14.70 2.34
CA ALA A 66 7.86 15.46 2.96
C ALA A 66 8.24 16.07 4.32
N ARG A 67 9.14 15.40 5.07
CA ARG A 67 9.58 15.81 6.42
C ARG A 67 10.72 16.81 6.40
N PHE A 68 11.69 16.59 5.52
CA PHE A 68 12.97 17.29 5.52
C PHE A 68 13.18 18.19 4.31
N GLY A 69 12.37 18.05 3.26
CA GLY A 69 12.39 18.95 2.11
C GLY A 69 11.81 20.32 2.46
N ASP A 70 12.10 21.30 1.60
CA ASP A 70 11.55 22.64 1.65
C ASP A 70 10.54 22.88 0.52
N GLY A 71 9.67 23.88 0.70
CA GLY A 71 8.73 24.39 -0.31
C GLY A 71 8.09 23.33 -1.21
N GLY A 72 8.52 23.32 -2.49
CA GLY A 72 8.02 22.41 -3.52
C GLY A 72 8.45 20.96 -3.34
N VAL A 73 9.65 20.70 -2.82
CA VAL A 73 10.16 19.34 -2.56
C VAL A 73 9.32 18.66 -1.49
N ALA A 74 9.05 19.36 -0.39
CA ALA A 74 8.17 18.86 0.67
C ALA A 74 6.77 18.53 0.13
N ARG A 75 6.24 19.37 -0.77
CA ARG A 75 4.94 19.14 -1.40
C ARG A 75 4.94 17.91 -2.31
N ALA A 76 5.97 17.75 -3.14
CA ALA A 76 6.13 16.60 -4.01
C ALA A 76 6.26 15.30 -3.18
N GLY A 77 7.08 15.31 -2.13
CA GLY A 77 7.23 14.17 -1.22
C GLY A 77 5.90 13.71 -0.62
N ARG A 78 5.05 14.66 -0.18
CA ARG A 78 3.70 14.35 0.32
C ARG A 78 2.81 13.67 -0.71
N TRP A 79 2.83 14.15 -1.95
CA TRP A 79 2.05 13.53 -3.03
C TRP A 79 2.55 12.13 -3.35
N VAL A 80 3.85 11.94 -3.49
CA VAL A 80 4.47 10.61 -3.70
C VAL A 80 4.07 9.66 -2.57
N TYR A 81 4.14 10.11 -1.33
CA TYR A 81 3.76 9.33 -0.15
C TYR A 81 2.29 8.89 -0.19
N HIS A 82 1.36 9.84 -0.37
CA HIS A 82 -0.08 9.55 -0.33
C HIS A 82 -0.56 8.79 -1.57
N LEU A 83 -0.15 9.19 -2.76
CA LEU A 83 -0.55 8.55 -4.01
C LEU A 83 0.09 7.17 -4.15
N GLY A 84 1.35 7.01 -3.71
CA GLY A 84 1.99 5.69 -3.67
C GLY A 84 1.26 4.72 -2.73
N ALA A 85 0.91 5.17 -1.52
CA ALA A 85 0.17 4.36 -0.57
C ALA A 85 -1.24 4.00 -1.10
N LEU A 86 -1.97 4.98 -1.64
CA LEU A 86 -3.31 4.77 -2.19
C LEU A 86 -3.26 3.88 -3.44
N GLY A 87 -2.51 4.27 -4.47
CA GLY A 87 -2.47 3.56 -5.74
C GLY A 87 -1.91 2.15 -5.60
N GLY A 88 -0.81 2.00 -4.86
CA GLY A 88 -0.13 0.71 -4.77
C GLY A 88 -0.73 -0.21 -3.71
N PHE A 89 -0.79 0.23 -2.45
CA PHE A 89 -1.19 -0.68 -1.36
C PHE A 89 -2.68 -0.72 -1.06
N VAL A 90 -3.46 0.29 -1.45
CA VAL A 90 -4.93 0.23 -1.32
C VAL A 90 -5.55 -0.31 -2.60
N LEU A 91 -5.27 0.30 -3.76
CA LEU A 91 -5.94 -0.05 -5.01
C LEU A 91 -5.35 -1.31 -5.65
N ALA A 92 -4.05 -1.36 -5.91
CA ALA A 92 -3.45 -2.50 -6.60
C ALA A 92 -3.43 -3.77 -5.72
N PHE A 93 -2.72 -3.77 -4.59
CA PHE A 93 -2.64 -4.97 -3.75
C PHE A 93 -3.91 -5.24 -2.94
N GLY A 94 -4.55 -4.19 -2.40
CA GLY A 94 -5.76 -4.36 -1.58
C GLY A 94 -6.99 -4.72 -2.40
N ALA A 95 -7.42 -3.83 -3.28
CA ALA A 95 -8.67 -3.96 -4.00
C ALA A 95 -8.56 -4.90 -5.20
N PHE A 96 -7.51 -4.79 -6.02
CA PHE A 96 -7.38 -5.65 -7.19
C PHE A 96 -6.89 -7.05 -6.80
N GLU A 97 -5.71 -7.17 -6.20
CA GLU A 97 -5.20 -8.50 -5.82
C GLU A 97 -6.07 -9.13 -4.72
N GLY A 98 -6.20 -8.48 -3.56
CA GLY A 98 -6.95 -9.08 -2.45
C GLY A 98 -8.43 -9.30 -2.71
N LEU A 99 -9.17 -8.23 -3.03
CA LEU A 99 -10.63 -8.33 -3.15
C LEU A 99 -11.07 -8.89 -4.51
N TYR A 100 -10.59 -8.35 -5.62
CA TYR A 100 -11.06 -8.78 -6.93
C TYR A 100 -10.56 -10.18 -7.28
N THR A 101 -9.24 -10.43 -7.21
CA THR A 101 -8.65 -11.72 -7.63
C THR A 101 -9.04 -12.88 -6.71
N HIS A 102 -9.06 -12.69 -5.38
CA HIS A 102 -9.31 -13.80 -4.43
C HIS A 102 -10.74 -13.94 -3.92
N VAL A 103 -11.60 -12.93 -4.10
CA VAL A 103 -12.98 -12.99 -3.61
C VAL A 103 -13.98 -12.86 -4.75
N ILE A 104 -13.98 -11.72 -5.43
CA ILE A 104 -15.03 -11.42 -6.42
C ILE A 104 -14.94 -12.37 -7.60
N ARG A 105 -13.76 -12.52 -8.21
CA ARG A 105 -13.61 -13.34 -9.40
C ARG A 105 -13.97 -14.81 -9.17
N PRO A 106 -13.48 -15.52 -8.14
CA PRO A 106 -13.89 -16.91 -7.89
C PRO A 106 -15.39 -17.06 -7.63
N LEU A 107 -16.04 -16.08 -6.98
CA LEU A 107 -17.49 -16.10 -6.78
C LEU A 107 -18.25 -15.95 -8.09
N LEU A 108 -17.78 -15.09 -9.00
CA LEU A 108 -18.38 -14.89 -10.32
C LEU A 108 -18.14 -16.10 -11.24
N ASP A 109 -16.96 -16.71 -11.14
CA ASP A 109 -16.55 -17.86 -11.97
C ASP A 109 -17.11 -19.20 -11.44
N GLY A 110 -17.76 -19.21 -10.26
CA GLY A 110 -18.32 -20.41 -9.64
C GLY A 110 -17.25 -21.34 -9.02
N GLY A 111 -16.05 -20.84 -8.80
CA GLY A 111 -14.90 -21.59 -8.27
C GLY A 111 -13.56 -20.99 -8.68
N TYR A 112 -12.47 -21.67 -8.32
CA TYR A 112 -11.12 -21.28 -8.73
C TYR A 112 -10.77 -21.82 -10.13
N PRO A 113 -9.89 -21.13 -10.89
CA PRO A 113 -9.57 -21.54 -12.26
C PRO A 113 -8.99 -22.95 -12.33
N PRO A 114 -9.38 -23.76 -13.34
CA PRO A 114 -8.73 -25.05 -13.58
C PRO A 114 -7.24 -24.83 -13.91
N GLY A 115 -6.36 -25.52 -13.18
CA GLY A 115 -4.90 -25.40 -13.32
C GLY A 115 -4.19 -24.79 -12.11
N GLU A 116 -4.92 -24.11 -11.22
CA GLU A 116 -4.41 -23.68 -9.91
C GLU A 116 -5.22 -24.40 -8.82
N PRO A 117 -4.80 -25.60 -8.36
CA PRO A 117 -5.54 -26.31 -7.32
C PRO A 117 -5.74 -25.40 -6.10
N PHE A 118 -6.91 -25.48 -5.49
CA PHE A 118 -7.22 -24.69 -4.32
C PHE A 118 -6.21 -24.97 -3.20
N ASP A 119 -5.48 -23.94 -2.80
CA ASP A 119 -4.61 -23.97 -1.64
C ASP A 119 -5.13 -22.97 -0.58
N PRO A 120 -5.53 -23.43 0.62
CA PRO A 120 -6.10 -22.58 1.64
C PRO A 120 -5.19 -21.43 2.09
N LEU A 121 -3.87 -21.67 2.17
CA LEU A 121 -2.92 -20.66 2.64
C LEU A 121 -2.71 -19.57 1.60
N PHE A 122 -2.59 -19.95 0.33
CA PHE A 122 -2.50 -19.01 -0.78
C PHE A 122 -3.75 -18.13 -0.85
N GLN A 123 -4.94 -18.71 -0.75
CA GLN A 123 -6.18 -17.95 -0.78
C GLN A 123 -6.36 -17.05 0.46
N ALA A 124 -6.03 -17.56 1.66
CA ALA A 124 -6.12 -16.77 2.88
C ALA A 124 -5.17 -15.55 2.85
N THR A 125 -3.93 -15.73 2.41
CA THR A 125 -2.97 -14.63 2.27
C THR A 125 -3.37 -13.65 1.17
N GLY A 126 -3.98 -14.14 0.08
CA GLY A 126 -4.58 -13.28 -0.95
C GLY A 126 -5.66 -12.36 -0.37
N VAL A 127 -6.67 -12.94 0.29
CA VAL A 127 -7.75 -12.17 0.95
C VAL A 127 -7.21 -11.24 2.04
N LEU A 128 -6.13 -11.63 2.74
CA LEU A 128 -5.54 -10.84 3.81
C LEU A 128 -5.05 -9.46 3.36
N HIS A 129 -4.76 -9.25 2.06
CA HIS A 129 -4.44 -7.93 1.51
C HIS A 129 -5.53 -6.87 1.77
N ILE A 130 -6.79 -7.28 1.92
CA ILE A 130 -7.93 -6.38 2.12
C ILE A 130 -7.83 -5.63 3.45
N VAL A 131 -7.36 -6.30 4.51
CA VAL A 131 -7.31 -5.73 5.87
C VAL A 131 -6.35 -4.52 5.96
N PRO A 132 -5.05 -4.63 5.65
CA PRO A 132 -4.14 -3.49 5.70
C PRO A 132 -4.55 -2.39 4.71
N ALA A 133 -5.11 -2.76 3.55
CA ALA A 133 -5.63 -1.80 2.58
C ALA A 133 -6.82 -1.00 3.12
N ALA A 134 -7.78 -1.63 3.79
CA ALA A 134 -8.91 -0.94 4.40
C ALA A 134 -8.45 0.00 5.53
N VAL A 135 -7.51 -0.43 6.37
CA VAL A 135 -6.94 0.42 7.43
C VAL A 135 -6.21 1.62 6.81
N LEU A 136 -5.40 1.41 5.77
CA LEU A 136 -4.74 2.47 5.01
C LEU A 136 -5.74 3.47 4.43
N ALA A 137 -6.79 2.99 3.78
CA ALA A 137 -7.83 3.82 3.18
C ALA A 137 -8.50 4.71 4.24
N VAL A 138 -8.82 4.15 5.41
CA VAL A 138 -9.41 4.92 6.53
C VAL A 138 -8.44 5.98 7.05
N ILE A 139 -7.15 5.64 7.22
CA ILE A 139 -6.13 6.60 7.67
C ILE A 139 -5.98 7.73 6.65
N LEU A 140 -5.85 7.42 5.36
CA LEU A 140 -5.72 8.41 4.28
C LEU A 140 -6.96 9.30 4.19
N ALA A 141 -8.17 8.73 4.27
CA ALA A 141 -9.41 9.50 4.26
C ALA A 141 -9.50 10.47 5.45
N ARG A 142 -9.05 10.05 6.65
CA ARG A 142 -8.99 10.93 7.83
C ARG A 142 -8.00 12.07 7.65
N LEU A 143 -6.83 11.81 7.06
CA LEU A 143 -5.83 12.84 6.76
C LEU A 143 -6.37 13.87 5.75
N LEU A 144 -7.02 13.42 4.67
CA LEU A 144 -7.63 14.31 3.69
C LEU A 144 -8.71 15.20 4.31
N ARG A 145 -9.57 14.64 5.16
CA ARG A 145 -10.61 15.42 5.87
C ARG A 145 -10.04 16.45 6.83
N LYS A 146 -8.92 16.15 7.51
CA LYS A 146 -8.25 17.12 8.38
C LYS A 146 -7.71 18.31 7.57
N HIS A 147 -7.04 18.05 6.45
CA HIS A 147 -6.51 19.12 5.61
C HIS A 147 -7.60 19.97 4.96
N GLY A 148 -8.71 19.37 4.52
CA GLY A 148 -9.83 20.11 3.94
C GLY A 148 -10.61 20.99 4.92
N LYS A 149 -10.46 20.79 6.24
CA LYS A 149 -11.04 21.67 7.28
C LYS A 149 -10.11 22.81 7.72
N ALA A 150 -8.84 22.74 7.32
CA ALA A 150 -7.82 23.73 7.69
C ALA A 150 -7.53 24.74 6.57
N ALA A 151 -8.22 24.61 5.43
CA ALA A 151 -8.19 25.52 4.28
C ALA A 151 -9.49 26.33 4.24
#